data_AF-B9TCT6-F1
#
_entry.id   AF-B9TCT6-F1
#
_cell.length_a   1.000
_cell.length_b   1.000
_cell.length_c   1.000
_cell.angle_alpha   90.00
_cell.angle_beta   90.00
_cell.angle_gamma   90.00
#
_symmetry.space_group_name_H-M   'P 1'
#
loop_
_entity.id
_entity.type
_entity.pdbx_description
1 polymer ?
#
loop_
_entity_poly.entity_id
_entity_poly.type
_entity_poly.pdbx_seq_one_letter_code
_entity_poly.pdbx_strand_id
1 'polypeptide(L)'
;MATYPCPPNSLTLLLITSLVMVGSLMVVAGNIYQDVDITWGDGRGKILNNGNVVTLSLDKASGSGFQSKNEYLFGKFDMQLKLVPGNSAGTVTIFYA
;
A
#
# COMPACT_ATOMS: atom_id res chain seq x y z
N MET A 1 22.84 8.72 -51.23
CA MET A 1 21.35 8.70 -51.25
C MET A 1 20.88 8.50 -49.83
N ALA A 2 20.26 9.52 -49.22
CA ALA A 2 19.64 9.39 -47.91
C ALA A 2 18.17 8.98 -48.11
N THR A 3 17.79 7.80 -47.64
CA THR A 3 16.39 7.36 -47.62
C THR A 3 15.74 7.92 -46.37
N TYR A 4 14.80 8.86 -46.53
CA TYR A 4 13.99 9.33 -45.40
C TYR A 4 12.91 8.28 -45.10
N PRO A 5 12.74 7.85 -43.83
CA PRO A 5 11.72 6.88 -43.48
C PRO A 5 10.32 7.48 -43.71
N CYS A 6 9.42 6.68 -44.28
CA CYS A 6 8.02 7.03 -44.53
C CYS A 6 7.31 7.33 -43.19
N PRO A 7 6.47 8.38 -43.08
CA PRO A 7 5.76 8.68 -41.85
C PRO A 7 4.84 7.51 -41.47
N PRO A 8 4.74 7.16 -40.17
CA PRO A 8 3.92 6.05 -39.72
C PRO A 8 2.45 6.28 -40.13
N ASN A 9 1.85 5.25 -40.70
CA ASN A 9 0.44 5.22 -41.10
C ASN A 9 -0.48 5.48 -39.90
N SER A 10 -1.57 6.23 -40.11
CA SER A 10 -2.50 6.64 -39.03
C SER A 10 -3.01 5.46 -38.18
N LEU A 11 -3.12 4.27 -38.78
CA LEU A 11 -3.51 3.04 -38.11
C LEU A 11 -2.46 2.54 -37.09
N THR A 12 -1.16 2.65 -37.39
CA THR A 12 -0.12 2.27 -36.42
C THR A 12 -0.03 3.29 -35.29
N LEU A 13 -0.24 4.57 -35.58
CA LEU A 13 -0.31 5.61 -34.55
C LEU A 13 -1.48 5.35 -33.59
N LEU A 14 -2.65 5.02 -34.12
CA LEU A 14 -3.83 4.62 -33.33
C LEU A 14 -3.57 3.39 -32.47
N LEU A 15 -2.95 2.36 -33.03
CA LEU A 15 -2.64 1.12 -32.31
C LEU A 15 -1.68 1.38 -31.13
N ILE A 16 -0.62 2.17 -31.37
CA ILE A 16 0.36 2.55 -30.35
C ILE A 16 -0.31 3.35 -29.23
N THR A 17 -1.15 4.34 -29.58
CA THR A 17 -1.85 5.14 -28.55
C THR A 17 -2.81 4.31 -27.70
N SER A 18 -3.48 3.32 -28.27
CA SER A 18 -4.34 2.42 -27.49
C SER A 18 -3.54 1.54 -26.53
N LEU A 19 -2.37 1.05 -26.97
CA LEU A 19 -1.51 0.19 -26.16
C LEU A 19 -0.91 0.94 -24.97
N VAL A 20 -0.54 2.21 -25.18
CA VAL A 20 -0.04 3.10 -24.12
C VAL A 20 -1.13 3.39 -23.08
N MET A 21 -2.37 3.65 -23.51
CA MET A 21 -3.51 3.88 -22.60
C MET A 21 -3.84 2.65 -21.74
N VAL A 22 -3.74 1.43 -22.28
CA VAL A 22 -3.95 0.20 -21.49
C VAL A 22 -2.81 -0.01 -20.48
N GLY A 23 -1.57 0.34 -20.83
CA GLY A 23 -0.41 0.24 -19.94
C GLY A 23 -0.46 1.19 -18.74
N SER A 24 -1.18 2.31 -18.82
CA SER A 24 -1.27 3.30 -17.73
C SER A 24 -2.18 2.90 -16.55
N LEU A 25 -2.92 1.80 -16.64
CA LEU A 25 -3.83 1.33 -15.58
C LEU A 25 -3.17 0.44 -14.52
N MET A 26 -1.85 0.54 -14.34
CA MET A 26 -1.14 -0.23 -13.31
C MET A 26 -1.54 0.27 -11.92
N VAL A 27 -2.47 -0.43 -11.28
CA VAL A 27 -2.74 -0.27 -9.84
C VAL A 27 -1.70 -1.10 -9.09
N VAL A 28 -0.72 -0.43 -8.49
CA VAL A 28 0.19 -1.08 -7.54
C VAL A 28 -0.59 -1.29 -6.25
N ALA A 29 -0.91 -2.55 -5.93
CA ALA A 29 -1.35 -2.90 -4.58
C ALA A 29 -0.14 -2.75 -3.64
N GLY A 30 -0.25 -1.85 -2.65
CA GLY A 30 0.80 -1.66 -1.64
C GLY A 30 1.01 -2.94 -0.83
N ASN A 31 2.26 -3.21 -0.44
CA ASN A 31 2.63 -4.35 0.39
C ASN A 31 3.21 -3.86 1.72
N ILE A 32 2.49 -4.13 2.81
CA ILE A 32 2.82 -3.69 4.16
C ILE A 32 4.21 -4.14 4.61
N TYR A 33 4.74 -5.27 4.11
CA TYR A 33 6.11 -5.70 4.43
C TYR A 33 7.18 -4.71 3.94
N GLN A 34 6.87 -3.86 2.96
CA GLN A 34 7.81 -2.88 2.42
C GLN A 34 7.77 -1.56 3.20
N ASP A 35 6.65 -1.26 3.86
CA ASP A 35 6.39 0.07 4.41
C ASP A 35 6.55 0.15 5.93
N VAL A 36 6.25 -0.93 6.66
CA VAL A 36 6.22 -0.92 8.14
C VAL A 36 6.87 -2.15 8.75
N ASP A 37 7.32 -2.01 10.00
CA ASP A 37 7.77 -3.09 10.87
C ASP A 37 6.91 -3.17 12.13
N ILE A 38 6.65 -4.39 12.63
CA ILE A 38 5.98 -4.60 13.91
C ILE A 38 7.01 -4.40 15.02
N THR A 39 6.88 -3.30 15.76
CA THR A 39 7.86 -2.89 16.79
C THR A 39 7.44 -3.31 18.20
N TRP A 40 6.17 -3.63 18.42
CA TRP A 40 5.64 -4.00 19.73
C TRP A 40 4.58 -5.09 19.64
N GLY A 41 4.53 -5.94 20.68
CA GLY A 41 3.37 -6.77 20.96
C GLY A 41 3.61 -8.27 21.10
N ASP A 42 4.86 -8.74 21.03
CA ASP A 42 5.20 -10.14 21.37
C ASP A 42 4.29 -11.16 20.65
N GLY A 43 4.21 -11.04 19.32
CA GLY A 43 3.35 -11.88 18.47
C GLY A 43 1.89 -11.45 18.32
N ARG A 44 1.46 -10.35 18.98
CA ARG A 44 0.11 -9.77 18.84
C ARG A 44 -0.08 -8.89 17.61
N GLY A 45 1.02 -8.34 17.09
CA GLY A 45 1.06 -7.73 15.76
C GLY A 45 1.39 -8.79 14.72
N LYS A 46 0.61 -8.88 13.64
CA LYS A 46 0.85 -9.82 12.53
C LYS A 46 0.54 -9.17 11.19
N ILE A 47 1.35 -9.48 10.19
CA ILE A 47 1.06 -9.18 8.79
C ILE A 47 0.52 -10.45 8.15
N LEU A 48 -0.68 -10.35 7.57
CA LEU A 48 -1.44 -11.45 6.98
C LEU A 48 -1.68 -11.17 5.49
N ASN A 49 -2.27 -12.15 4.79
CA ASN A 49 -2.66 -12.04 3.38
C ASN A 49 -1.50 -11.56 2.48
N ASN A 50 -0.31 -12.16 2.66
CA ASN A 50 0.89 -11.86 1.88
C ASN A 50 1.30 -10.38 1.88
N GLY A 51 1.04 -9.65 2.98
CA GLY A 51 1.42 -8.25 3.11
C GLY A 51 0.28 -7.27 2.86
N ASN A 52 -0.96 -7.74 2.69
CA ASN A 52 -2.07 -6.85 2.39
C ASN A 52 -2.75 -6.30 3.65
N VAL A 53 -2.65 -6.99 4.80
CA VAL A 53 -3.34 -6.60 6.03
C VAL A 53 -2.42 -6.72 7.23
N VAL A 54 -2.38 -5.70 8.07
CA VAL A 54 -1.80 -5.77 9.42
C VAL A 54 -2.92 -5.93 10.44
N THR A 55 -2.75 -6.88 11.36
CA THR A 55 -3.66 -7.11 12.48
C THR A 55 -2.93 -6.85 13.78
N LEU A 56 -3.54 -6.04 14.64
CA LEU A 56 -3.08 -5.76 15.99
C LEU A 56 -4.09 -6.34 16.98
N SER A 57 -3.59 -6.97 18.04
CA SER A 57 -4.41 -7.39 19.18
C SER A 57 -3.93 -6.78 20.48
N LEU A 58 -4.86 -6.70 21.43
CA LEU A 58 -4.66 -6.23 22.78
C LEU A 58 -5.29 -7.25 23.73
N ASP A 59 -4.54 -7.66 24.73
CA ASP A 59 -5.03 -8.47 25.84
C ASP A 59 -4.56 -7.87 27.16
N LYS A 60 -4.79 -8.59 28.27
CA LYS A 60 -4.41 -8.11 29.61
C LYS A 60 -2.89 -7.98 29.80
N ALA A 61 -2.09 -8.70 29.02
CA ALA A 61 -0.64 -8.68 29.16
C ALA A 61 -0.04 -7.50 28.38
N SER A 62 -0.49 -7.26 27.15
CA SER A 62 0.05 -6.17 26.33
C SER A 62 -0.82 -5.86 25.11
N GLY A 63 -0.58 -4.68 24.52
CA GLY A 63 -1.05 -4.30 23.19
C GLY A 63 -0.09 -4.72 22.07
N SER A 64 -0.23 -4.10 20.90
CA SER A 64 0.68 -4.26 19.75
C SER A 64 0.73 -2.99 18.91
N GLY A 65 1.80 -2.86 18.12
CA GLY A 65 2.01 -1.69 17.28
C GLY A 65 2.99 -1.96 16.14
N PHE A 66 2.91 -1.10 15.12
CA PHE A 66 3.85 -1.05 14.00
C PHE A 66 4.36 0.38 13.83
N GLN A 67 5.48 0.53 13.14
CA GLN A 67 6.08 1.81 12.78
C GLN A 67 6.50 1.77 11.32
N SER A 68 6.48 2.91 10.63
CA SER A 68 7.05 3.01 9.29
C SER A 68 8.55 2.72 9.30
N LYS A 69 9.04 2.08 8.24
CA LYS A 69 10.49 1.82 8.09
C LYS A 69 11.29 3.08 7.83
N ASN A 70 10.67 4.03 7.16
CA ASN A 70 11.26 5.30 6.79
C ASN A 70 10.59 6.43 7.57
N GLU A 71 11.37 7.48 7.79
CA GLU A 71 10.88 8.76 8.27
C GLU A 71 10.58 9.67 7.08
N TYR A 72 9.56 10.50 7.21
CA TYR A 72 9.07 11.34 6.14
C TYR A 72 8.90 12.77 6.64
N LEU A 73 9.46 13.74 5.91
CA LEU A 73 9.26 15.15 6.21
C LEU A 73 7.91 15.66 5.69
N PHE A 74 7.48 15.13 4.53
CA PHE A 74 6.19 15.39 3.91
C PHE A 74 5.67 14.11 3.29
N GLY A 75 4.36 13.89 3.33
CA GLY A 75 3.74 12.71 2.75
C GLY A 75 2.23 12.72 2.88
N LYS A 76 1.59 11.82 2.14
CA LYS A 76 0.19 11.47 2.32
C LYS A 76 0.13 10.06 2.87
N PHE A 77 -0.46 9.89 4.04
CA PHE A 77 -0.59 8.59 4.71
C PHE A 77 -2.05 8.19 4.72
N ASP A 78 -2.40 7.23 3.88
CA ASP A 78 -3.74 6.67 3.79
C ASP A 78 -3.74 5.24 4.34
N MET A 79 -4.68 4.94 5.23
CA MET A 79 -4.84 3.60 5.80
C MET A 79 -6.32 3.23 5.91
N GLN A 80 -6.65 2.02 5.47
CA GLN A 80 -7.98 1.45 5.73
C GLN A 80 -7.96 0.73 7.08
N LEU A 81 -8.79 1.20 8.01
CA LEU A 81 -8.87 0.67 9.37
C LEU A 81 -10.18 -0.09 9.58
N LYS A 82 -10.07 -1.28 10.19
CA LYS A 82 -11.20 -2.03 10.73
C LYS A 82 -11.03 -2.12 12.24
N LEU A 83 -11.95 -1.49 12.98
CA LEU A 83 -11.91 -1.45 14.43
C LEU A 83 -12.44 -2.74 15.08
N VAL A 84 -12.12 -2.91 16.37
CA VAL A 84 -12.55 -4.04 17.19
C VAL A 84 -14.09 -4.06 17.26
N PRO A 85 -14.75 -5.19 16.98
CA PRO A 85 -16.20 -5.30 17.09
C PRO A 85 -16.64 -5.49 18.56
N GLY A 86 -17.89 -5.09 18.87
CA GLY A 86 -18.51 -5.35 20.16
C GLY A 86 -18.12 -4.35 21.26
N ASN A 87 -17.96 -4.83 22.50
CA ASN A 87 -17.56 -3.98 23.62
C ASN A 87 -16.04 -3.71 23.56
N SER A 88 -15.68 -2.46 23.33
CA SER A 88 -14.30 -1.99 23.26
C SER A 88 -14.04 -0.85 24.26
N ALA A 89 -14.81 -0.79 25.36
CA ALA A 89 -14.64 0.24 26.38
C ALA A 89 -13.20 0.24 26.93
N GLY A 90 -12.58 1.42 26.97
CA GLY A 90 -11.20 1.60 27.42
C GLY A 90 -10.12 1.15 26.42
N THR A 91 -10.50 0.69 25.22
CA THR A 91 -9.53 0.39 24.15
C THR A 91 -9.31 1.61 23.28
N VAL A 92 -8.07 1.84 22.86
CA VAL A 92 -7.72 2.90 21.92
C VAL A 92 -6.98 2.27 20.73
N THR A 93 -7.39 2.63 19.51
CA THR A 93 -6.67 2.32 18.27
C THR A 93 -6.19 3.64 17.70
N ILE A 94 -4.88 3.78 17.48
CA ILE A 94 -4.25 5.04 17.04
C ILE A 94 -3.49 4.80 15.75
N PHE A 95 -3.66 5.71 14.79
CA PHE A 95 -2.82 5.86 13.61
C PHE A 95 -2.34 7.32 13.57
N TYR A 96 -1.03 7.52 13.58
CA TYR A 96 -0.41 8.86 13.64
C TYR A 96 0.90 8.88 12.86
N ALA A 97 1.36 10.10 12.55
CA ALA A 97 2.64 10.40 11.90
C ALA A 97 3.47 11.30 12.80
#